data_AF-F4PDN8-F1
#
_entry.id   AF-F4PDN8-F1
#
_cell.length_a   1.000
_cell.length_b   1.000
_cell.length_c   1.000
_cell.angle_alpha   90.00
_cell.angle_beta   90.00
_cell.angle_gamma   90.00
#
_symmetry.space_group_name_H-M   'P 1'
#
loop_
_entity.id
_entity.type
_entity.pdbx_description
1 polymer ?
#
loop_
_entity_poly.entity_id
_entity_poly.type
_entity_poly.pdbx_seq_one_letter_code
_entity_poly.pdbx_strand_id
1 'polypeptide(L)'
;MKFSITLLSSILAVCSVTIANPVDSSSTTSTEASTLSASPSATKTAEPTSVPDSLYGDYSGCHLIDSEGVVLIKILVEYSKTADILKQEMEEKRIEIEIQRQKVKTQRKEFDALESEAEESNDAESYGSKIAELELGIEGSREILRKLRKQYWDLDEEFDGLKERLAEFQMKILKYFLGNDGSTPLTINDFPRLESVPGFTECLGEFYSGSLQSLSQSGYETTL
;
A
#
# COMPACT_ATOMS: atom_id res chain seq x y z
N MET A 1 15.51 -4.88 -61.94
CA MET A 1 14.94 -3.51 -61.92
C MET A 1 15.09 -2.96 -60.52
N LYS A 2 15.62 -1.74 -60.41
CA LYS A 2 15.78 -0.96 -59.17
C LYS A 2 14.47 -0.23 -58.87
N PHE A 3 14.11 -0.09 -57.60
CA PHE A 3 13.49 1.13 -57.08
C PHE A 3 13.99 1.39 -55.66
N SER A 4 14.86 2.39 -55.57
CA SER A 4 15.24 3.09 -54.36
C SER A 4 14.25 4.23 -54.14
N ILE A 5 13.70 4.41 -52.93
CA ILE A 5 13.26 5.71 -52.41
C ILE A 5 13.58 5.78 -50.91
N THR A 6 14.69 6.45 -50.62
CA THR A 6 14.98 7.23 -49.41
C THR A 6 14.17 8.53 -49.41
N LEU A 7 13.79 9.05 -48.23
CA LEU A 7 13.38 10.42 -47.82
C LEU A 7 12.30 10.22 -46.72
N LEU A 8 12.28 10.85 -45.54
CA LEU A 8 13.04 11.97 -44.99
C LEU A 8 12.83 12.01 -43.46
N SER A 9 13.86 12.49 -42.79
CA SER A 9 13.88 13.13 -41.48
C SER A 9 12.62 13.94 -41.12
N SER A 10 12.17 13.85 -39.88
CA SER A 10 11.55 14.99 -39.19
C SER A 10 11.85 14.95 -37.70
N ILE A 11 12.85 15.75 -37.35
CA ILE A 11 13.12 16.31 -36.03
C ILE A 11 12.24 17.54 -35.86
N LEU A 12 11.44 17.58 -34.79
CA LEU A 12 10.93 18.79 -34.13
C LEU A 12 10.93 18.44 -32.63
N ALA A 13 11.88 18.85 -31.79
CA ALA A 13 12.25 20.20 -31.39
C ALA A 13 11.04 21.06 -31.01
N VAL A 14 10.51 20.87 -29.80
CA VAL A 14 9.67 21.86 -29.12
C VAL A 14 10.21 22.09 -27.70
N CYS A 15 11.07 23.08 -27.64
CA CYS A 15 11.19 24.13 -26.62
C CYS A 15 11.09 23.75 -25.14
N SER A 16 12.26 23.56 -24.51
CA SER A 16 12.49 23.85 -23.09
C SER A 16 12.10 25.30 -22.79
N VAL A 17 11.02 25.52 -22.05
CA VAL A 17 10.73 26.83 -21.47
C VAL A 17 11.44 26.91 -20.12
N THR A 18 12.61 27.53 -20.14
CA THR A 18 13.27 28.08 -18.96
C THR A 18 12.42 29.24 -18.46
N ILE A 19 11.62 29.04 -17.42
CA ILE A 19 10.97 30.15 -16.73
C ILE A 19 12.05 30.88 -15.92
N ALA A 20 12.46 32.03 -16.45
CA ALA A 20 13.31 32.98 -15.78
C ALA A 20 12.57 33.57 -14.57
N ASN A 21 13.28 33.63 -13.45
CA ASN A 21 12.85 34.19 -12.19
C ASN A 21 12.68 35.72 -12.31
N PRO A 22 11.52 36.32 -11.99
CA PRO A 22 11.47 37.76 -11.75
C PRO A 22 11.93 38.05 -10.32
N VAL A 23 13.08 38.71 -10.23
CA VAL A 23 13.63 39.34 -9.02
C VAL A 23 12.80 40.58 -8.66
N ASP A 24 12.25 40.52 -7.46
CA ASP A 24 11.82 41.54 -6.49
C ASP A 24 11.37 42.95 -6.91
N SER A 25 10.22 43.34 -6.36
CA SER A 25 10.04 44.66 -5.76
C SER A 25 9.16 44.59 -4.51
N SER A 26 9.86 44.62 -3.37
CA SER A 26 9.48 45.06 -2.02
C SER A 26 8.21 45.93 -1.92
N SER A 27 7.33 45.60 -0.97
CA SER A 27 7.10 46.44 0.23
C SER A 27 6.04 45.85 1.18
N THR A 28 6.53 45.38 2.32
CA THR A 28 6.10 45.73 3.68
C THR A 28 4.62 45.57 4.09
N THR A 29 4.33 44.57 4.94
CA THR A 29 3.96 44.83 6.35
C THR A 29 4.11 43.58 7.22
N SER A 30 4.71 43.80 8.39
CA SER A 30 4.94 42.93 9.54
C SER A 30 3.74 42.03 9.90
N THR A 31 3.93 40.87 10.53
CA THR A 31 4.03 40.80 12.01
C THR A 31 4.46 39.40 12.47
N GLU A 32 5.48 39.41 13.35
CA GLU A 32 5.86 38.46 14.39
C GLU A 32 6.44 37.07 14.07
N ALA A 33 7.67 36.94 14.57
CA ALA A 33 8.43 35.73 14.76
C ALA A 33 7.91 34.93 15.97
N SER A 34 7.96 33.61 15.87
CA SER A 34 8.44 32.78 16.96
C SER A 34 9.11 31.54 16.40
N THR A 35 10.43 31.58 16.42
CA THR A 35 11.30 30.42 16.42
C THR A 35 10.89 29.46 17.53
N LEU A 36 10.65 28.19 17.21
CA LEU A 36 10.94 27.08 18.11
C LEU A 36 11.33 25.86 17.27
N SER A 37 12.64 25.67 17.23
CA SER A 37 13.31 24.44 16.83
C SER A 37 12.86 23.32 17.78
N ALA A 38 12.32 22.23 17.25
CA ALA A 38 12.17 20.98 17.99
C ALA A 38 12.21 19.78 17.03
N SER A 39 13.26 18.98 17.23
CA SER A 39 13.55 17.66 16.69
C SER A 39 12.35 16.69 16.70
N PRO A 40 12.24 15.73 15.75
CA PRO A 40 11.25 14.68 15.86
C PRO A 40 11.69 13.72 16.96
N SER A 41 10.92 13.62 18.04
CA SER A 41 11.12 12.59 19.06
C SER A 41 9.77 12.03 19.50
N ALA A 42 9.62 10.73 19.26
CA ALA A 42 8.70 9.80 19.90
C ALA A 42 7.23 10.24 20.01
N THR A 43 6.45 10.02 18.95
CA THR A 43 5.00 9.90 19.10
C THR A 43 4.71 8.56 19.77
N LYS A 44 4.45 8.60 21.08
CA LYS A 44 3.71 7.55 21.79
C LYS A 44 2.42 7.29 21.02
N THR A 45 2.19 6.03 20.69
CA THR A 45 0.89 5.49 20.28
C THR A 45 -0.18 5.98 21.25
N ALA A 46 -0.94 6.98 20.81
CA ALA A 46 -2.20 7.33 21.44
C ALA A 46 -3.18 6.22 21.05
N GLU A 47 -3.70 5.49 22.04
CA GLU A 47 -4.94 4.76 21.87
C GLU A 47 -6.01 5.76 21.41
N PRO A 48 -6.83 5.42 20.40
CA PRO A 48 -7.88 6.32 19.96
C PRO A 48 -8.99 6.34 21.03
N THR A 49 -8.94 7.30 21.95
CA THR A 49 -10.00 7.54 22.96
C THR A 49 -10.92 8.70 22.58
N SER A 50 -11.04 9.03 21.30
CA SER A 50 -12.07 9.96 20.82
C SER A 50 -13.05 9.22 19.91
N VAL A 51 -14.18 8.86 20.48
CA VAL A 51 -15.31 8.27 19.76
C VAL A 51 -15.87 9.34 18.82
N PRO A 52 -15.95 9.13 17.48
CA PRO A 52 -16.48 10.13 16.57
C PRO A 52 -17.98 10.36 16.79
N ASP A 53 -18.41 11.62 16.83
CA ASP A 53 -19.77 12.10 17.14
C ASP A 53 -20.87 11.66 16.14
N SER A 54 -20.54 10.85 15.13
CA SER A 54 -21.49 10.37 14.10
C SER A 54 -22.16 9.02 14.45
N LEU A 55 -22.22 8.66 15.73
CA LEU A 55 -22.51 7.30 16.21
C LEU A 55 -23.97 6.82 16.05
N TYR A 56 -24.92 7.71 15.80
CA TYR A 56 -26.35 7.38 15.76
C TYR A 56 -26.92 7.53 14.35
N GLY A 57 -26.41 6.72 13.42
CA GLY A 57 -27.13 6.40 12.19
C GLY A 57 -28.21 5.35 12.46
N ASP A 58 -29.26 5.34 11.64
CA ASP A 58 -30.28 4.27 11.65
C ASP A 58 -29.66 2.99 11.04
N TYR A 59 -28.99 2.20 11.88
CA TYR A 59 -28.35 0.93 11.50
C TYR A 59 -29.32 -0.23 11.70
N SER A 60 -30.20 -0.43 10.72
CA SER A 60 -31.28 -1.44 10.78
C SER A 60 -30.78 -2.85 11.08
N GLY A 61 -29.59 -3.20 10.59
CA GLY A 61 -28.94 -4.50 10.74
C GLY A 61 -28.23 -4.70 12.08
N CYS A 62 -28.15 -3.65 12.91
CA CYS A 62 -27.58 -3.71 14.24
C CYS A 62 -28.62 -3.73 15.38
N HIS A 63 -29.91 -3.86 15.07
CA HIS A 63 -31.01 -3.74 16.05
C HIS A 63 -30.97 -4.74 17.23
N LEU A 64 -30.26 -5.86 17.08
CA LEU A 64 -30.07 -6.88 18.14
C LEU A 64 -28.82 -6.65 18.99
N ILE A 65 -28.01 -5.65 18.64
CA ILE A 65 -26.74 -5.33 19.29
C ILE A 65 -26.91 -4.01 20.03
N ASP A 66 -26.47 -3.97 21.29
CA ASP A 66 -26.47 -2.72 22.05
C ASP A 66 -25.42 -1.72 21.53
N SER A 67 -25.51 -0.46 21.95
CA SER A 67 -24.67 0.61 21.41
C SER A 67 -23.17 0.36 21.60
N GLU A 68 -22.78 -0.29 22.70
CA GLU A 68 -21.37 -0.63 22.94
C GLU A 68 -20.90 -1.78 22.05
N GLY A 69 -21.73 -2.82 21.86
CA GLY A 69 -21.48 -3.87 20.88
C GLY A 69 -21.36 -3.34 19.45
N VAL A 70 -22.18 -2.35 19.06
CA VAL A 70 -22.10 -1.69 17.74
C VAL A 70 -20.77 -0.96 17.57
N VAL A 71 -20.31 -0.22 18.58
CA VAL A 71 -19.00 0.45 18.56
C VAL A 71 -17.87 -0.56 18.38
N LEU A 72 -17.92 -1.68 19.11
CA LEU A 72 -16.93 -2.75 19.01
C LEU A 72 -16.91 -3.38 17.61
N ILE A 73 -18.07 -3.68 17.03
CA ILE A 73 -18.18 -4.21 15.66
C ILE A 73 -17.60 -3.22 14.65
N LYS A 74 -17.87 -1.92 14.80
CA LYS A 74 -17.34 -0.88 13.91
C LYS A 74 -15.80 -0.85 13.94
N ILE A 75 -15.18 -0.90 15.12
CA ILE A 75 -13.72 -0.95 15.26
C ILE A 75 -13.15 -2.23 14.63
N LEU A 76 -13.81 -3.37 14.80
CA LEU A 76 -13.39 -4.63 14.18
C LEU A 76 -13.37 -4.53 12.64
N VAL A 77 -14.38 -3.88 12.07
CA VAL A 77 -14.45 -3.61 10.62
C VAL A 77 -13.32 -2.71 10.17
N GLU A 78 -12.97 -1.67 10.93
CA GLU A 78 -11.82 -0.80 10.61
C GLU A 78 -10.51 -1.59 10.56
N TYR A 79 -10.23 -2.41 11.58
CA TYR A 79 -9.04 -3.28 11.58
C TYR A 79 -9.03 -4.25 10.40
N SER A 80 -10.18 -4.83 10.06
CA SER A 80 -10.30 -5.79 8.97
C SER A 80 -10.00 -5.13 7.61
N LYS A 81 -10.44 -3.88 7.41
CA LYS A 81 -10.12 -3.11 6.21
C LYS A 81 -8.65 -2.75 6.11
N THR A 82 -8.03 -2.33 7.21
CA THR A 82 -6.58 -2.08 7.23
C THR A 82 -5.82 -3.35 6.86
N ALA A 83 -6.27 -4.52 7.32
CA ALA A 83 -5.66 -5.80 6.99
C ALA A 83 -5.80 -6.13 5.49
N ASP A 84 -6.96 -5.88 4.89
CA ASP A 84 -7.18 -6.05 3.45
C ASP A 84 -6.29 -5.11 2.61
N ILE A 85 -6.15 -3.85 3.02
CA ILE A 85 -5.27 -2.86 2.36
C ILE A 85 -3.81 -3.32 2.40
N LEU A 86 -3.29 -3.66 3.58
CA LEU A 86 -1.90 -4.14 3.72
C LEU A 86 -1.66 -5.39 2.88
N LYS A 87 -2.61 -6.33 2.88
CA LYS A 87 -2.53 -7.54 2.06
C LYS A 87 -2.48 -7.23 0.57
N GLN A 88 -3.24 -6.25 0.09
CA GLN A 88 -3.18 -5.81 -1.29
C GLN A 88 -1.82 -5.18 -1.62
N GLU A 89 -1.32 -4.27 -0.80
CA GLU A 89 -0.01 -3.63 -0.99
C GLU A 89 1.13 -4.66 -1.00
N MET A 90 1.08 -5.65 -0.11
CA MET A 90 2.03 -6.76 -0.09
C MET A 90 2.02 -7.57 -1.39
N GLU A 91 0.83 -7.84 -1.95
CA GLU A 91 0.71 -8.57 -3.21
C GLU A 91 1.24 -7.76 -4.40
N GLU A 92 0.97 -6.45 -4.44
CA GLU A 92 1.56 -5.54 -5.43
C GLU A 92 3.09 -5.57 -5.37
N LYS A 93 3.66 -5.48 -4.16
CA LYS A 93 5.11 -5.57 -3.95
C LYS A 93 5.67 -6.94 -4.36
N ARG A 94 4.93 -8.03 -4.10
CA ARG A 94 5.31 -9.39 -4.52
C ARG A 94 5.39 -9.50 -6.04
N ILE A 95 4.42 -8.93 -6.76
CA ILE A 95 4.39 -8.91 -8.23
C ILE A 95 5.59 -8.09 -8.76
N GLU A 96 5.84 -6.90 -8.22
CA GLU A 96 6.98 -6.07 -8.61
C GLU A 96 8.33 -6.80 -8.40
N ILE A 97 8.47 -7.51 -7.28
CA ILE A 97 9.65 -8.35 -6.99
C ILE A 97 9.83 -9.42 -8.07
N GLU A 98 8.76 -10.11 -8.47
CA GLU A 98 8.84 -11.17 -9.48
C GLU A 98 9.20 -10.61 -10.85
N ILE A 99 8.63 -9.47 -11.24
CA ILE A 99 8.98 -8.77 -12.49
C ILE A 99 10.48 -8.45 -12.52
N GLN A 100 11.02 -7.87 -11.44
CA GLN A 100 12.44 -7.54 -11.38
C GLN A 100 13.33 -8.78 -11.35
N ARG A 101 12.91 -9.87 -10.70
CA ARG A 101 13.63 -11.16 -10.74
C ARG A 101 13.73 -11.71 -12.15
N GLN A 102 12.62 -11.68 -12.91
CA GLN A 102 12.62 -12.13 -14.31
C GLN A 102 13.52 -11.25 -15.17
N LYS A 103 13.50 -9.93 -14.96
CA LYS A 103 14.41 -9.01 -15.67
C LYS A 103 15.88 -9.35 -15.42
N VAL A 104 16.29 -9.52 -14.15
CA VAL A 104 17.67 -9.93 -13.81
C VAL A 104 18.03 -11.27 -14.44
N LYS A 105 17.10 -12.24 -14.41
CA LYS A 105 17.32 -13.56 -14.99
C LYS A 105 17.54 -13.50 -16.50
N THR A 106 16.74 -12.69 -17.22
CA THR A 106 16.87 -12.51 -18.66
C THR A 106 18.17 -11.79 -19.02
N GLN A 107 18.50 -10.70 -18.33
CA GLN A 107 19.75 -9.96 -18.56
C GLN A 107 20.98 -10.82 -18.28
N ARG A 108 20.94 -11.67 -17.23
CA ARG A 108 22.03 -12.60 -16.93
C ARG A 108 22.24 -13.61 -18.06
N LYS A 109 21.16 -14.17 -18.61
CA LYS A 109 21.26 -15.08 -19.76
C LYS A 109 21.85 -14.42 -21.00
N GLU A 110 21.48 -13.17 -21.27
CA GLU A 110 22.04 -12.41 -22.39
C GLU A 110 23.52 -12.11 -22.17
N PHE A 111 23.89 -11.76 -20.94
CA PHE A 111 25.29 -11.57 -20.55
C PHE A 111 26.11 -12.84 -20.80
N ASP A 112 25.67 -13.98 -20.26
CA ASP A 112 26.38 -15.26 -20.37
C ASP A 112 26.53 -15.70 -21.85
N ALA A 113 25.52 -15.41 -22.69
CA ALA A 113 25.57 -15.70 -24.13
C ALA A 113 26.59 -14.81 -24.86
N LEU A 114 26.60 -13.51 -24.59
CA LEU A 114 27.56 -12.58 -25.20
C LEU A 114 29.00 -12.85 -24.76
N GLU A 115 29.20 -13.24 -23.49
CA GLU A 115 30.51 -13.65 -22.99
C GLU A 115 31.02 -14.87 -23.76
N SER A 116 30.17 -15.88 -23.95
CA SER A 116 30.51 -17.08 -24.74
C SER A 116 30.86 -16.74 -26.20
N GLU A 117 30.08 -15.87 -26.86
CA GLU A 117 30.34 -15.43 -28.24
C GLU A 117 31.65 -14.62 -28.37
N ALA A 118 31.97 -13.79 -27.37
CA ALA A 118 33.20 -13.01 -27.35
C ALA A 118 34.44 -13.92 -27.22
N GLU A 119 34.35 -14.99 -26.41
CA GLU A 119 35.41 -16.00 -26.29
C GLU A 119 35.64 -16.76 -27.59
N GLU A 120 34.57 -17.13 -28.31
CA GLU A 120 34.67 -17.88 -29.59
C GLU A 120 35.22 -17.03 -30.74
N SER A 121 34.89 -15.74 -30.78
CA SER A 121 35.22 -14.84 -31.89
C SER A 121 36.63 -14.22 -31.83
N ASN A 122 37.33 -14.29 -30.69
CA ASN A 122 38.57 -13.54 -30.41
C ASN A 122 38.46 -12.01 -30.63
N ASP A 123 37.23 -11.47 -30.70
CA ASP A 123 36.95 -10.04 -30.95
C ASP A 123 36.26 -9.41 -29.75
N ALA A 124 36.95 -9.45 -28.60
CA ALA A 124 36.43 -8.98 -27.32
C ALA A 124 36.06 -7.48 -27.31
N GLU A 125 36.69 -6.67 -28.16
CA GLU A 125 36.48 -5.22 -28.23
C GLU A 125 35.08 -4.87 -28.78
N SER A 126 34.53 -5.72 -29.66
CA SER A 126 33.19 -5.56 -30.26
C SER A 126 32.06 -5.70 -29.21
N TYR A 127 32.26 -6.56 -28.20
CA TYR A 127 31.21 -6.92 -27.24
C TYR A 127 31.27 -6.11 -25.93
N GLY A 128 32.39 -5.48 -25.62
CA GLY A 128 32.65 -4.84 -24.32
C GLY A 128 31.61 -3.80 -23.90
N SER A 129 31.13 -2.96 -24.83
CA SER A 129 30.10 -1.95 -24.52
C SER A 129 28.78 -2.58 -24.11
N LYS A 130 28.37 -3.67 -24.76
CA LYS A 130 27.08 -4.33 -24.51
C LYS A 130 27.11 -5.12 -23.21
N ILE A 131 28.25 -5.76 -22.92
CA ILE A 131 28.52 -6.43 -21.65
C ILE A 131 28.44 -5.43 -20.49
N ALA A 132 29.11 -4.28 -20.59
CA ALA A 132 29.07 -3.24 -19.56
C ALA A 132 27.65 -2.68 -19.34
N GLU A 133 26.86 -2.51 -20.41
CA GLU A 133 25.46 -2.08 -20.30
C GLU A 133 24.60 -3.10 -19.54
N LEU A 134 24.78 -4.39 -19.83
CA LEU A 134 24.07 -5.47 -19.13
C LEU A 134 24.45 -5.55 -17.65
N GLU A 135 25.74 -5.39 -17.31
CA GLU A 135 26.19 -5.35 -15.92
C GLU A 135 25.53 -4.22 -15.14
N LEU A 136 25.54 -3.01 -15.70
CA LEU A 136 24.88 -1.84 -15.11
C LEU A 136 23.37 -2.08 -14.95
N GLY A 137 22.74 -2.69 -15.96
CA GLY A 137 21.32 -3.06 -15.93
C GLY A 137 20.99 -4.07 -14.82
N ILE A 138 21.81 -5.11 -14.68
CA ILE A 138 21.68 -6.14 -13.64
C ILE A 138 21.83 -5.52 -12.26
N GLU A 139 22.84 -4.68 -12.06
CA GLU A 139 23.10 -4.04 -10.77
C GLU A 139 21.97 -3.07 -10.40
N GLY A 140 21.49 -2.27 -11.35
CA GLY A 140 20.33 -1.40 -11.17
C GLY A 140 19.08 -2.19 -10.75
N SER A 141 18.80 -3.32 -11.41
CA SER A 141 17.65 -4.17 -11.04
C SER A 141 17.83 -4.88 -9.69
N ARG A 142 19.05 -5.24 -9.30
CA ARG A 142 19.34 -5.78 -7.95
C ARG A 142 19.07 -4.76 -6.85
N GLU A 143 19.45 -3.51 -7.07
CA GLU A 143 19.21 -2.43 -6.13
C GLU A 143 17.70 -2.16 -5.96
N ILE A 144 16.94 -2.18 -7.07
CA ILE A 144 15.46 -2.11 -7.01
C ILE A 144 14.90 -3.29 -6.21
N LEU A 145 15.35 -4.54 -6.48
CA LEU A 145 14.93 -5.72 -5.74
C LEU A 145 15.19 -5.60 -4.23
N ARG A 146 16.34 -5.03 -3.85
CA ARG A 146 16.68 -4.83 -2.44
C ARG A 146 15.70 -3.89 -1.75
N LYS A 147 15.35 -2.77 -2.40
CA LYS A 147 14.35 -1.82 -1.89
C LYS A 147 12.97 -2.44 -1.78
N LEU A 148 12.51 -3.13 -2.82
CA LEU A 148 11.20 -3.78 -2.85
C LEU A 148 11.07 -4.85 -1.76
N ARG A 149 12.10 -5.67 -1.55
CA ARG A 149 12.10 -6.66 -0.45
C ARG A 149 12.02 -5.99 0.91
N LYS A 150 12.74 -4.89 1.12
CA LYS A 150 12.67 -4.17 2.38
C LYS A 150 11.24 -3.66 2.63
N GLN A 151 10.64 -3.01 1.64
CA GLN A 151 9.25 -2.53 1.75
C GLN A 151 8.26 -3.67 2.01
N TYR A 152 8.42 -4.81 1.33
CA TYR A 152 7.61 -5.99 1.58
C TYR A 152 7.75 -6.50 3.03
N TRP A 153 8.97 -6.56 3.55
CA TRP A 153 9.22 -6.97 4.94
C TRP A 153 8.62 -6.00 5.96
N ASP A 154 8.76 -4.68 5.72
CA ASP A 154 8.16 -3.66 6.58
C ASP A 154 6.62 -3.82 6.62
N LEU A 155 5.98 -4.11 5.48
CA LEU A 155 4.53 -4.37 5.38
C LEU A 155 4.13 -5.71 6.05
N ASP A 156 4.94 -6.75 5.90
CA ASP A 156 4.67 -8.07 6.49
C ASP A 156 4.69 -8.00 8.03
N GLU A 157 5.66 -7.27 8.59
CA GLU A 157 5.75 -7.01 10.04
C GLU A 157 4.53 -6.22 10.54
N GLU A 158 4.12 -5.18 9.80
CA GLU A 158 2.92 -4.41 10.15
C GLU A 158 1.65 -5.28 10.09
N PHE A 159 1.52 -6.10 9.05
CA PHE A 159 0.39 -6.99 8.86
C PHE A 159 0.30 -8.06 9.96
N ASP A 160 1.42 -8.63 10.37
CA ASP A 160 1.46 -9.59 11.48
C ASP A 160 1.11 -8.92 12.82
N GLY A 161 1.65 -7.74 13.10
CA GLY A 161 1.25 -6.96 14.28
C GLY A 161 -0.24 -6.61 14.28
N LEU A 162 -0.82 -6.32 13.12
CA LEU A 162 -2.25 -6.08 12.97
C LEU A 162 -3.09 -7.35 13.21
N LYS A 163 -2.66 -8.52 12.72
CA LYS A 163 -3.35 -9.79 12.98
C LYS A 163 -3.41 -10.11 14.47
N GLU A 164 -2.31 -9.89 15.19
CA GLU A 164 -2.28 -10.10 16.64
C GLU A 164 -3.30 -9.21 17.35
N ARG A 165 -3.32 -7.91 17.02
CA ARG A 165 -4.32 -6.96 17.57
C ARG A 165 -5.74 -7.35 17.21
N LEU A 166 -5.98 -7.78 15.98
CA LEU A 166 -7.29 -8.21 15.51
C LEU A 166 -7.77 -9.45 16.27
N ALA A 167 -6.90 -10.42 16.52
CA ALA A 167 -7.21 -11.60 17.32
C ALA A 167 -7.51 -11.25 18.79
N GLU A 168 -6.70 -10.39 19.41
CA GLU A 168 -6.97 -9.87 20.75
C GLU A 168 -8.31 -9.13 20.83
N PHE A 169 -8.60 -8.31 19.81
CA PHE A 169 -9.84 -7.54 19.75
C PHE A 169 -11.05 -8.45 19.55
N GLN A 170 -10.97 -9.44 18.67
CA GLN A 170 -12.00 -10.47 18.52
C GLN A 170 -12.29 -11.18 19.84
N MET A 171 -11.28 -11.52 20.63
CA MET A 171 -11.47 -12.12 21.96
C MET A 171 -12.14 -11.16 22.96
N LYS A 172 -11.85 -9.86 22.90
CA LYS A 172 -12.54 -8.84 23.72
C LYS A 172 -14.03 -8.76 23.36
N ILE A 173 -14.34 -8.74 22.07
CA ILE A 173 -15.73 -8.74 21.56
C ILE A 173 -16.45 -10.01 22.00
N LEU A 174 -15.79 -11.16 21.88
CA LEU A 174 -16.33 -12.44 22.28
C LEU A 174 -16.67 -12.43 23.78
N LYS A 175 -15.76 -11.94 24.62
CA LYS A 175 -15.98 -11.81 26.06
C LYS A 175 -17.12 -10.84 26.38
N TYR A 176 -17.25 -9.76 25.62
CA TYR A 176 -18.34 -8.79 25.77
C TYR A 176 -19.70 -9.47 25.57
N PHE A 177 -19.89 -10.11 24.41
CA PHE A 177 -21.15 -10.79 24.09
C PHE A 177 -21.39 -12.08 24.88
N LEU A 178 -20.37 -12.74 25.43
CA LEU A 178 -20.58 -13.93 26.27
C LEU A 178 -20.71 -13.63 27.76
N GLY A 179 -20.30 -12.43 28.17
CA GLY A 179 -20.35 -11.97 29.56
C GLY A 179 -21.64 -11.23 29.90
N ASN A 180 -22.30 -10.62 28.92
CA ASN A 180 -23.52 -9.82 29.12
C ASN A 180 -24.80 -10.66 29.09
N ASP A 181 -24.81 -11.76 28.35
CA ASP A 181 -25.97 -12.56 28.09
C ASP A 181 -25.71 -13.95 28.66
N GLY A 182 -26.47 -14.36 29.67
CA GLY A 182 -26.35 -15.67 30.34
C GLY A 182 -26.56 -16.90 29.44
N SER A 183 -26.48 -16.74 28.11
CA SER A 183 -26.40 -17.80 27.11
C SER A 183 -24.98 -18.35 27.04
N THR A 184 -24.85 -19.61 27.45
CA THR A 184 -23.69 -20.45 27.13
C THR A 184 -23.47 -20.49 25.61
N PRO A 185 -22.25 -20.20 25.11
CA PRO A 185 -21.94 -20.26 23.69
C PRO A 185 -22.12 -21.67 23.15
N LEU A 186 -22.72 -21.78 21.96
CA LEU A 186 -22.72 -23.02 21.18
C LEU A 186 -21.31 -23.27 20.64
N THR A 187 -20.55 -24.09 21.36
CA THR A 187 -19.21 -24.52 20.97
C THR A 187 -19.28 -25.65 19.95
N ILE A 188 -18.70 -25.46 18.76
CA ILE A 188 -18.19 -26.56 17.94
C ILE A 188 -16.66 -26.44 18.00
N ASN A 189 -16.01 -27.43 18.61
CA ASN A 189 -14.57 -27.50 18.91
C ASN A 189 -14.06 -26.57 20.02
N ASP A 190 -14.84 -26.35 21.08
CA ASP A 190 -14.45 -25.65 22.32
C ASP A 190 -14.07 -24.15 22.21
N PHE A 191 -14.26 -23.50 21.05
CA PHE A 191 -14.09 -22.05 20.91
C PHE A 191 -15.39 -21.36 20.48
N PRO A 192 -15.86 -20.34 21.23
CA PRO A 192 -17.00 -19.55 20.80
C PRO A 192 -16.66 -18.75 19.54
N ARG A 193 -17.63 -18.62 18.62
CA ARG A 193 -17.49 -17.89 17.35
C ARG A 193 -18.31 -16.60 17.38
N LEU A 194 -17.75 -15.49 16.91
CA LEU A 194 -18.49 -14.22 16.82
C LEU A 194 -19.70 -14.33 15.89
N GLU A 195 -19.62 -15.17 14.87
CA GLU A 195 -20.72 -15.45 13.94
C GLU A 195 -21.92 -16.14 14.60
N SER A 196 -21.75 -16.66 15.82
CA SER A 196 -22.84 -17.23 16.63
C SER A 196 -23.61 -16.21 17.46
N VAL A 197 -23.10 -14.97 17.58
CA VAL A 197 -23.78 -13.88 18.30
C VAL A 197 -24.97 -13.39 17.44
N PRO A 198 -26.21 -13.38 17.97
CA PRO A 198 -27.38 -12.90 17.22
C PRO A 198 -27.19 -11.48 16.70
N GLY A 199 -27.46 -11.24 15.42
CA GLY A 199 -27.32 -9.93 14.78
C GLY A 199 -25.89 -9.48 14.48
N PHE A 200 -24.86 -10.19 14.95
CA PHE A 200 -23.46 -9.80 14.73
C PHE A 200 -23.10 -9.75 13.24
N THR A 201 -23.39 -10.80 12.49
CA THR A 201 -23.05 -10.89 11.05
C THR A 201 -23.80 -9.85 10.23
N GLU A 202 -25.05 -9.55 10.58
CA GLU A 202 -25.87 -8.54 9.90
C GLU A 202 -25.31 -7.14 10.14
N CYS A 203 -25.02 -6.81 11.40
CA CYS A 203 -24.41 -5.55 11.80
C CYS A 203 -23.01 -5.36 11.20
N LEU A 204 -22.18 -6.41 11.21
CA LEU A 204 -20.88 -6.42 10.56
C LEU A 204 -21.00 -6.12 9.05
N GLY A 205 -21.99 -6.72 8.39
CA GLY A 205 -22.27 -6.53 6.97
C GLY A 205 -22.65 -5.09 6.61
N GLU A 206 -23.46 -4.42 7.44
CA GLU A 206 -23.80 -3.00 7.23
C GLU A 206 -22.56 -2.10 7.25
N PHE A 207 -21.65 -2.29 8.22
CA PHE A 207 -20.43 -1.49 8.31
C PHE A 207 -19.38 -1.84 7.25
N TYR A 208 -19.32 -3.09 6.82
CA TYR A 208 -18.41 -3.49 5.75
C TYR A 208 -18.84 -2.89 4.41
N SER A 209 -20.13 -2.98 4.08
CA SER A 209 -20.69 -2.51 2.81
C SER A 209 -20.82 -0.97 2.74
N GLY A 210 -21.27 -0.32 3.81
CA GLY A 210 -21.44 1.14 3.84
C GLY A 210 -20.13 1.93 3.72
N SER A 211 -19.01 1.35 4.15
CA SER A 211 -17.72 2.05 4.07
C SER A 211 -16.89 1.73 2.81
N LEU A 212 -17.19 0.64 2.08
CA LEU A 212 -16.73 0.49 0.68
C LEU A 212 -17.30 1.60 -0.23
N GLN A 213 -18.54 2.03 0.02
CA GLN A 213 -19.14 3.17 -0.72
C GLN A 213 -18.47 4.50 -0.39
N SER A 214 -18.00 4.71 0.85
CA SER A 214 -17.26 5.93 1.24
C SER A 214 -15.88 6.04 0.60
N LEU A 215 -15.19 4.92 0.38
CA LEU A 215 -13.89 4.89 -0.32
C LEU A 215 -14.05 5.20 -1.82
N SER A 216 -15.15 4.73 -2.41
CA SER A 216 -15.52 5.04 -3.80
C SER A 216 -15.86 6.52 -4.03
N GLN A 217 -16.18 7.29 -2.99
CA GLN A 217 -16.48 8.72 -3.09
C GLN A 217 -15.28 9.62 -2.80
N SER A 218 -14.16 9.09 -2.26
CA SER A 218 -12.94 9.88 -2.00
C SER A 218 -11.92 9.85 -3.14
N GLY A 219 -12.12 8.98 -4.14
CA GLY A 219 -11.46 9.05 -5.43
C GLY A 219 -12.46 9.49 -6.50
N TYR A 220 -12.02 10.30 -7.46
CA TYR A 220 -12.74 10.68 -8.68
C TYR A 220 -13.82 11.78 -8.55
N GLU A 221 -13.42 13.02 -8.23
CA GLU A 221 -13.94 14.16 -9.00
C GLU A 221 -13.06 14.34 -10.25
N THR A 222 -13.35 13.53 -11.28
CA THR A 222 -12.89 13.81 -12.63
C THR A 222 -13.96 14.64 -13.31
N THR A 223 -13.85 15.95 -13.26
CA THR A 223 -14.70 16.84 -14.06
C THR A 223 -14.07 16.99 -15.45
N LEU A 224 -14.79 16.52 -16.47
CA LEU A 224 -14.63 16.88 -17.88
C LEU A 224 -15.00 18.35 -18.11
#